data_AF-A0A2U1M347-F1
#
_entry.id   AF-A0A2U1M347-F1
#
_cell.length_a   1.000
_cell.length_b   1.000
_cell.length_c   1.000
_cell.angle_alpha   90.00
_cell.angle_beta   90.00
_cell.angle_gamma   90.00
#
_symmetry.space_group_name_H-M   'P 1'
#
loop_
_entity.id
_entity.type
_entity.pdbx_description
1 polymer ?
#
loop_
_entity_poly.entity_id
_entity_poly.type
_entity_poly.pdbx_seq_one_letter_code
_entity_poly.pdbx_strand_id
1 'polypeptide(L)'
;MSDATQTRWSLIDHRSSTTHLEAPSKITPVESRMINTQDYYDPPISTFYDDPSFGYTIEKPIENWNQKRQAWLKLHPSFKPRSHEDRVFIVTGSQSAPCEGPTGDHYLLRTYRNKVDYCRIHGYDIFYNNVLLDPKMTGGWGKLPAIRAALVAHPEAEWIWWLDEDTVITDMEYKIPFYKNCQWSLDFLNTWADMGPRSLHFDKWTKILFEDFKHGPTDQTALAYLLWKEHNSWLGKKMLIETRYYIEGYWIDIIDTLMNITERYLEIEKMEGMLRRRHAEKVSERYGVLREPLLKDAGNERGSWRRPFVTHFPGCQPCIGKRTRNPSFTLEGCRNTMNKALNFADNQVLRNYGFVHPSVIAKSLVDDNAFDQYSGL
;
A
#
# COMPACT_ATOMS: atom_id res chain seq x y z
N MET A 1 26.81 -1.62 45.02
CA MET A 1 25.33 -1.51 44.89
C MET A 1 25.01 -0.06 44.64
N SER A 2 24.43 0.35 43.51
CA SER A 2 24.09 -0.41 42.30
C SER A 2 24.18 0.53 41.09
N ASP A 3 24.57 0.01 39.93
CA ASP A 3 24.75 0.82 38.72
C ASP A 3 23.48 1.53 38.25
N ALA A 4 23.66 2.76 37.78
CA ALA A 4 22.69 3.50 36.98
C ALA A 4 23.20 3.58 35.54
N THR A 5 22.79 2.63 34.69
CA THR A 5 23.20 2.59 33.27
C THR A 5 22.66 3.81 32.53
N GLN A 6 23.55 4.73 32.18
CA GLN A 6 23.19 6.01 31.54
C GLN A 6 22.77 5.82 30.08
N THR A 7 21.50 6.06 29.77
CA THR A 7 20.94 5.94 28.41
C THR A 7 21.63 6.91 27.45
N ARG A 8 22.30 6.40 26.42
CA ARG A 8 22.85 7.21 25.33
C ARG A 8 21.72 7.74 24.45
N TRP A 9 21.46 9.04 24.54
CA TRP A 9 20.72 9.80 23.53
C TRP A 9 21.70 10.45 22.55
N SER A 10 21.46 10.31 21.26
CA SER A 10 22.23 10.97 20.20
C SER A 10 21.33 11.87 19.35
N LEU A 11 21.03 13.06 19.88
CA LEU A 11 20.55 14.17 19.07
C LEU A 11 21.74 14.72 18.27
N ILE A 12 21.67 14.61 16.94
CA ILE A 12 22.68 15.21 16.04
C ILE A 12 22.27 16.67 15.82
N ASP A 13 22.69 17.57 16.72
CA ASP A 13 22.58 19.01 16.50
C ASP A 13 23.74 19.48 15.60
N HIS A 14 23.41 19.90 14.37
CA HIS A 14 24.39 20.44 13.42
C HIS A 14 24.72 21.91 13.74
N ARG A 15 25.41 22.14 14.85
CA ARG A 15 26.06 23.43 15.16
C ARG A 15 27.57 23.31 15.13
N SER A 16 28.17 24.02 14.18
CA SER A 16 29.63 24.14 14.04
C SER A 16 30.23 24.76 15.30
N SER A 17 31.10 24.02 15.97
CA SER A 17 32.13 24.59 16.85
C SER A 17 33.39 23.72 16.79
N THR A 18 34.52 24.35 16.50
CA THR A 18 35.82 23.68 16.42
C THR A 18 36.46 23.62 17.80
N THR A 19 36.57 22.42 18.36
CA THR A 19 37.39 22.14 19.55
C THR A 19 38.31 20.94 19.26
N HIS A 20 39.53 20.98 19.81
CA HIS A 20 40.51 19.92 19.59
C HIS A 20 40.11 18.65 20.35
N LEU A 21 40.11 17.51 19.65
CA LEU A 21 39.89 16.19 20.26
C LEU A 21 41.22 15.52 20.60
N GLU A 22 41.45 15.27 21.88
CA GLU A 22 42.50 14.35 22.33
C GLU A 22 42.12 12.90 22.00
N ALA A 23 43.12 12.04 21.77
CA ALA A 23 42.89 10.67 21.33
C ALA A 23 42.38 9.77 22.49
N PRO A 24 41.18 9.13 22.37
CA PRO A 24 40.66 8.25 23.41
C PRO A 24 41.46 6.95 23.48
N SER A 25 41.80 6.52 24.69
CA SER A 25 42.64 5.35 24.94
C SER A 25 41.85 4.03 24.92
N LYS A 26 42.45 3.02 24.28
CA LYS A 26 42.13 1.57 24.37
C LYS A 26 40.63 1.19 24.33
N ILE A 27 40.13 0.95 23.12
CA ILE A 27 38.88 0.21 22.91
C ILE A 27 39.02 -1.21 23.48
N THR A 28 38.16 -1.59 24.43
CA THR A 28 37.95 -2.98 24.83
C THR A 28 37.11 -3.72 23.78
N PRO A 29 37.44 -4.97 23.40
CA PRO A 29 36.61 -5.73 22.46
C PRO A 29 35.22 -5.96 23.04
N VAL A 30 34.19 -5.51 22.33
CA VAL A 30 32.83 -6.04 22.51
C VAL A 30 32.83 -7.42 21.87
N GLU A 31 32.31 -8.43 22.57
CA GLU A 31 32.14 -9.78 22.00
C GLU A 31 31.24 -9.71 20.77
N SER A 32 31.83 -9.89 19.60
CA SER A 32 31.09 -10.00 18.36
C SER A 32 30.32 -11.31 18.34
N ARG A 33 29.02 -11.24 18.67
CA ARG A 33 28.07 -12.21 18.10
C ARG A 33 28.27 -12.19 16.59
N MET A 34 28.88 -13.26 16.06
CA MET A 34 29.01 -13.44 14.63
C MET A 34 27.60 -13.52 14.04
N ILE A 35 27.17 -12.43 13.41
CA ILE A 35 26.02 -12.48 12.51
C ILE A 35 26.42 -13.46 11.41
N ASN A 36 25.65 -14.53 11.23
CA ASN A 36 25.89 -15.50 10.17
C ASN A 36 25.59 -14.84 8.82
N THR A 37 26.58 -14.20 8.22
CA THR A 37 26.40 -13.38 7.01
C THR A 37 25.92 -14.20 5.81
N GLN A 38 26.13 -15.52 5.82
CA GLN A 38 25.64 -16.43 4.79
C GLN A 38 24.11 -16.56 4.70
N ASP A 39 23.32 -16.11 5.69
CA ASP A 39 21.86 -16.16 5.62
C ASP A 39 21.22 -14.99 4.81
N TYR A 40 22.05 -14.09 4.25
CA TYR A 40 21.64 -12.82 3.63
C TYR A 40 22.21 -12.55 2.22
N TYR A 41 22.97 -13.47 1.63
CA TYR A 41 23.50 -13.37 0.26
C TYR A 41 23.09 -14.60 -0.56
N ASP A 42 22.99 -14.45 -1.89
CA ASP A 42 22.83 -15.61 -2.77
C ASP A 42 24.00 -16.60 -2.55
N PRO A 43 23.72 -17.91 -2.37
CA PRO A 43 24.77 -18.92 -2.31
C PRO A 43 25.46 -19.05 -3.68
N PRO A 44 26.67 -19.64 -3.75
CA PRO A 44 27.39 -19.88 -5.01
C PRO A 44 26.77 -21.02 -5.86
N ILE A 45 25.45 -21.17 -5.81
CA ILE A 45 24.64 -22.14 -6.56
C ILE A 45 23.78 -21.33 -7.51
N SER A 46 23.96 -21.53 -8.82
CA SER A 46 23.24 -20.74 -9.82
C SER A 46 21.73 -20.90 -9.72
N THR A 47 21.02 -19.79 -9.90
CA THR A 47 19.57 -19.65 -9.85
C THR A 47 19.03 -19.27 -11.24
N PHE A 48 17.73 -18.99 -11.34
CA PHE A 48 17.17 -18.49 -12.59
C PHE A 48 17.52 -17.02 -12.89
N TYR A 49 18.18 -16.29 -11.98
CA TYR A 49 18.64 -14.93 -12.21
C TYR A 49 19.96 -14.84 -12.99
N ASP A 50 20.75 -15.93 -13.03
CA ASP A 50 22.02 -15.97 -13.80
C ASP A 50 21.80 -16.24 -15.30
N ASP A 51 20.57 -16.62 -15.69
CA ASP A 51 20.19 -16.88 -17.07
C ASP A 51 20.11 -15.55 -17.85
N PRO A 52 21.04 -15.24 -18.77
CA PRO A 52 21.06 -13.97 -19.49
C PRO A 52 19.89 -13.83 -20.50
N SER A 53 19.10 -14.89 -20.70
CA SER A 53 17.87 -14.84 -21.49
C SER A 53 16.63 -14.47 -20.66
N PHE A 54 16.69 -14.64 -19.33
CA PHE A 54 15.64 -14.29 -18.38
C PHE A 54 15.53 -12.77 -18.20
N GLY A 55 14.37 -12.28 -17.77
CA GLY A 55 14.18 -10.84 -17.58
C GLY A 55 12.79 -10.43 -17.12
N TYR A 56 12.74 -9.24 -16.53
CA TYR A 56 11.57 -8.64 -15.89
C TYR A 56 10.51 -8.14 -16.88
N THR A 57 10.90 -7.80 -18.11
CA THR A 57 10.04 -7.17 -19.12
C THR A 57 8.87 -8.06 -19.54
N ILE A 58 7.76 -7.46 -19.94
CA ILE A 58 6.52 -8.18 -20.32
C ILE A 58 6.58 -8.83 -21.71
N GLU A 59 7.71 -8.72 -22.42
CA GLU A 59 7.86 -9.16 -23.80
C GLU A 59 7.99 -10.68 -23.95
N LYS A 60 8.54 -11.36 -22.93
CA LYS A 60 8.74 -12.80 -22.89
C LYS A 60 7.85 -13.43 -21.80
N PRO A 61 7.01 -14.43 -22.08
CA PRO A 61 6.38 -15.24 -21.04
C PRO A 61 7.44 -15.86 -20.12
N ILE A 62 7.14 -15.97 -18.82
CA ILE A 62 7.97 -16.71 -17.87
C ILE A 62 7.26 -18.02 -17.55
N GLU A 63 7.87 -19.13 -17.95
CA GLU A 63 7.38 -20.46 -17.66
C GLU A 63 8.00 -21.04 -16.38
N ASN A 64 7.28 -21.99 -15.78
CA ASN A 64 7.71 -22.75 -14.60
C ASN A 64 8.08 -21.85 -13.39
N TRP A 65 7.38 -20.71 -13.25
CA TRP A 65 7.59 -19.73 -12.19
C TRP A 65 7.41 -20.31 -10.79
N ASN A 66 6.44 -21.21 -10.60
CA ASN A 66 6.25 -21.90 -9.31
C ASN A 66 7.50 -22.70 -8.93
N GLN A 67 8.10 -23.41 -9.88
CA GLN A 67 9.30 -24.21 -9.69
C GLN A 67 10.53 -23.32 -9.48
N LYS A 68 10.65 -22.21 -10.23
CA LYS A 68 11.69 -21.18 -10.06
C LYS A 68 11.64 -20.55 -8.66
N ARG A 69 10.47 -20.05 -8.21
CA ARG A 69 10.25 -19.56 -6.82
C ARG A 69 10.61 -20.63 -5.78
N GLN A 70 10.12 -21.85 -5.93
CA GLN A 70 10.39 -22.93 -4.98
C GLN A 70 11.86 -23.37 -4.93
N ALA A 71 12.61 -23.26 -6.03
CA ALA A 71 14.04 -23.50 -6.05
C ALA A 71 14.79 -22.41 -5.28
N TRP A 72 14.52 -21.13 -5.58
CA TRP A 72 15.14 -20.00 -4.89
C TRP A 72 14.79 -19.99 -3.39
N LEU A 73 13.54 -20.24 -3.01
CA LEU A 73 13.11 -20.36 -1.61
C LEU A 73 13.74 -21.56 -0.87
N LYS A 74 14.20 -22.61 -1.56
CA LYS A 74 14.96 -23.69 -0.91
C LYS A 74 16.38 -23.25 -0.56
N LEU A 75 16.99 -22.44 -1.41
CA LEU A 75 18.31 -21.82 -1.19
C LEU A 75 18.26 -20.71 -0.13
N HIS A 76 17.13 -20.02 -0.01
CA HIS A 76 16.92 -18.87 0.88
C HIS A 76 15.92 -19.16 2.02
N PRO A 77 16.29 -19.99 3.02
CA PRO A 77 15.39 -20.38 4.10
C PRO A 77 14.97 -19.22 5.01
N SER A 78 15.84 -18.22 5.20
CA SER A 78 15.57 -16.96 5.91
C SER A 78 14.44 -16.14 5.26
N PHE A 79 14.28 -16.26 3.94
CA PHE A 79 13.27 -15.56 3.14
C PHE A 79 11.96 -16.33 2.96
N LYS A 80 11.81 -17.50 3.59
CA LYS A 80 10.50 -18.20 3.56
C LYS A 80 9.43 -17.39 4.31
N PRO A 81 8.19 -17.31 3.80
CA PRO A 81 7.02 -16.90 4.59
C PRO A 81 6.72 -17.95 5.67
N ARG A 82 6.26 -17.55 6.87
CA ARG A 82 5.83 -18.50 7.92
C ARG A 82 4.33 -18.78 7.78
N SER A 83 3.56 -17.81 7.30
CA SER A 83 2.19 -17.93 6.82
C SER A 83 2.01 -17.24 5.45
N HIS A 84 0.91 -17.50 4.74
CA HIS A 84 0.59 -16.82 3.47
C HIS A 84 0.21 -15.33 3.64
N GLU A 85 0.04 -14.86 4.88
CA GLU A 85 -0.30 -13.48 5.24
C GLU A 85 0.96 -12.64 5.56
N ASP A 86 2.13 -13.28 5.72
CA ASP A 86 3.34 -12.67 6.27
C ASP A 86 4.12 -11.75 5.32
N ARG A 87 3.93 -11.87 4.00
CA ARG A 87 4.80 -11.23 2.98
C ARG A 87 3.97 -10.57 1.89
N VAL A 88 3.36 -9.46 2.26
CA VAL A 88 2.68 -8.50 1.36
C VAL A 88 3.64 -7.42 0.92
N PHE A 89 3.70 -7.21 -0.39
CA PHE A 89 4.53 -6.22 -1.06
C PHE A 89 3.59 -5.27 -1.82
N ILE A 90 3.44 -4.05 -1.33
CA ILE A 90 2.61 -3.04 -1.99
C ILE A 90 3.37 -2.45 -3.17
N VAL A 91 2.73 -2.36 -4.32
CA VAL A 91 3.24 -1.62 -5.48
C VAL A 91 2.32 -0.44 -5.74
N THR A 92 2.91 0.74 -5.83
CA THR A 92 2.22 1.96 -6.23
C THR A 92 3.16 2.77 -7.13
N GLY A 93 2.69 3.84 -7.74
CA GLY A 93 3.52 4.61 -8.65
C GLY A 93 2.83 5.78 -9.30
N SER A 94 3.64 6.68 -9.87
CA SER A 94 3.22 7.91 -10.53
C SER A 94 3.99 8.12 -11.84
N GLN A 95 3.66 9.20 -12.55
CA GLN A 95 4.54 9.74 -13.59
C GLN A 95 5.92 10.16 -13.05
N SER A 96 6.92 10.18 -13.93
CA SER A 96 8.31 10.57 -13.63
C SER A 96 8.56 12.09 -13.61
N ALA A 97 7.73 12.84 -14.35
CA ALA A 97 7.81 14.29 -14.44
C ALA A 97 6.95 14.94 -13.34
N PRO A 98 7.30 16.14 -12.86
CA PRO A 98 6.45 16.90 -11.94
C PRO A 98 5.03 17.10 -12.46
N CYS A 99 4.06 17.22 -11.55
CA CYS A 99 2.66 17.34 -11.92
C CYS A 99 2.35 18.69 -12.61
N GLU A 100 1.40 18.72 -13.56
CA GLU A 100 0.98 19.97 -14.23
C GLU A 100 0.30 20.94 -13.22
N GLY A 101 -0.39 20.39 -12.22
CA GLY A 101 -1.00 21.15 -11.14
C GLY A 101 -0.02 21.41 -9.99
N PRO A 102 0.12 22.66 -9.48
CA PRO A 102 1.12 23.06 -8.47
C PRO A 102 0.88 22.50 -7.06
N THR A 103 0.06 21.45 -6.92
CA THR A 103 -0.12 20.68 -5.68
C THR A 103 -0.12 19.18 -5.93
N GLY A 104 0.05 18.69 -7.16
CA GLY A 104 -0.09 17.26 -7.46
C GLY A 104 0.89 16.42 -6.65
N ASP A 105 2.17 16.79 -6.72
CA ASP A 105 3.28 16.16 -6.01
C ASP A 105 3.10 16.19 -4.48
N HIS A 106 2.40 17.20 -3.94
CA HIS A 106 2.04 17.25 -2.51
C HIS A 106 1.01 16.19 -2.13
N TYR A 107 0.00 15.91 -2.98
CA TYR A 107 -0.93 14.83 -2.72
C TYR A 107 -0.30 13.46 -2.99
N LEU A 108 0.56 13.31 -4.02
CA LEU A 108 1.35 12.09 -4.23
C LEU A 108 2.22 11.75 -3.01
N LEU A 109 2.90 12.74 -2.43
CA LEU A 109 3.69 12.56 -1.20
C LEU A 109 2.81 12.13 -0.01
N ARG A 110 1.59 12.67 0.12
CA ARG A 110 0.69 12.32 1.23
C ARG A 110 0.00 10.96 1.06
N THR A 111 -0.42 10.58 -0.15
CA THR A 111 -0.95 9.23 -0.42
C THR A 111 0.16 8.18 -0.33
N TYR A 112 1.40 8.50 -0.72
CA TYR A 112 2.55 7.64 -0.46
C TYR A 112 2.84 7.50 1.04
N ARG A 113 2.89 8.61 1.81
CA ARG A 113 3.06 8.57 3.27
C ARG A 113 2.03 7.65 3.94
N ASN A 114 0.75 7.77 3.57
CA ASN A 114 -0.32 6.92 4.09
C ASN A 114 -0.06 5.42 3.81
N LYS A 115 0.37 5.06 2.59
CA LYS A 115 0.75 3.69 2.24
C LYS A 115 1.97 3.20 3.03
N VAL A 116 2.98 4.06 3.22
CA VAL A 116 4.19 3.75 4.03
C VAL A 116 3.84 3.54 5.51
N ASP A 117 2.98 4.38 6.09
CA ASP A 117 2.52 4.24 7.48
C ASP A 117 1.73 2.93 7.67
N TYR A 118 0.89 2.55 6.71
CA TYR A 118 0.19 1.26 6.72
C TYR A 118 1.18 0.07 6.62
N CYS A 119 2.10 0.10 5.65
CA CYS A 119 3.14 -0.93 5.51
C CYS A 119 3.96 -1.12 6.79
N ARG A 120 4.37 -0.01 7.43
CA ARG A 120 5.10 0.04 8.69
C ARG A 120 4.35 -0.61 9.85
N ILE A 121 3.04 -0.34 9.99
CA ILE A 121 2.19 -0.95 11.00
C ILE A 121 2.12 -2.47 10.80
N HIS A 122 1.76 -2.90 9.58
CA HIS A 122 1.44 -4.31 9.31
C HIS A 122 2.63 -5.21 9.06
N GLY A 123 3.82 -4.64 8.82
CA GLY A 123 5.04 -5.37 8.48
C GLY A 123 5.11 -5.77 7.00
N TYR A 124 4.59 -4.92 6.11
CA TYR A 124 4.58 -5.12 4.66
C TYR A 124 5.68 -4.30 3.99
N ASP A 125 6.19 -4.80 2.87
CA ASP A 125 7.14 -4.09 2.02
C ASP A 125 6.41 -3.16 1.04
N ILE A 126 7.13 -2.21 0.43
CA ILE A 126 6.57 -1.27 -0.56
C ILE A 126 7.58 -0.87 -1.64
N PHE A 127 7.12 -0.86 -2.90
CA PHE A 127 7.82 -0.30 -4.05
C PHE A 127 7.03 0.86 -4.66
N TYR A 128 7.72 1.99 -4.87
CA TYR A 128 7.18 3.16 -5.54
C TYR A 128 7.80 3.29 -6.94
N ASN A 129 7.05 2.93 -7.97
CA ASN A 129 7.49 3.03 -9.35
C ASN A 129 7.19 4.43 -9.92
N ASN A 130 8.22 5.26 -10.11
CA ASN A 130 8.11 6.57 -10.75
C ASN A 130 8.67 6.61 -12.19
N VAL A 131 8.78 5.46 -12.87
CA VAL A 131 9.37 5.34 -14.22
C VAL A 131 8.53 4.48 -15.16
N LEU A 132 8.58 4.78 -16.46
CA LEU A 132 7.87 4.01 -17.48
C LEU A 132 8.72 2.81 -17.92
N LEU A 133 8.45 1.64 -17.33
CA LEU A 133 9.21 0.40 -17.56
C LEU A 133 9.00 -0.24 -18.95
N ASP A 134 7.93 0.14 -19.66
CA ASP A 134 7.72 -0.23 -21.07
C ASP A 134 7.15 0.99 -21.82
N PRO A 135 7.85 1.53 -22.84
CA PRO A 135 7.44 2.76 -23.52
C PRO A 135 6.12 2.64 -24.29
N LYS A 136 5.58 1.43 -24.49
CA LYS A 136 4.26 1.20 -25.12
C LYS A 136 3.11 1.14 -24.11
N MET A 137 3.39 0.98 -22.81
CA MET A 137 2.36 0.76 -21.78
C MET A 137 2.13 2.05 -20.96
N THR A 138 1.59 3.08 -21.61
CA THR A 138 1.39 4.40 -21.00
C THR A 138 0.07 4.52 -20.20
N GLY A 139 0.02 5.47 -19.27
CA GLY A 139 -1.15 5.68 -18.40
C GLY A 139 -1.39 4.48 -17.47
N GLY A 140 -2.66 4.11 -17.26
CA GLY A 140 -3.05 3.00 -16.40
C GLY A 140 -2.37 1.67 -16.77
N TRP A 141 -2.08 1.43 -18.05
CA TRP A 141 -1.37 0.25 -18.53
C TRP A 141 0.06 0.10 -17.97
N GLY A 142 0.68 1.18 -17.49
CA GLY A 142 2.01 1.17 -16.88
C GLY A 142 2.11 0.35 -15.60
N LYS A 143 0.97 0.05 -14.95
CA LYS A 143 0.94 -0.83 -13.76
C LYS A 143 1.32 -2.27 -14.09
N LEU A 144 0.99 -2.80 -15.27
CA LEU A 144 1.25 -4.20 -15.62
C LEU A 144 2.77 -4.53 -15.65
N PRO A 145 3.64 -3.74 -16.33
CA PRO A 145 5.09 -3.88 -16.21
C PRO A 145 5.63 -3.77 -14.77
N ALA A 146 5.10 -2.84 -13.95
CA ALA A 146 5.57 -2.62 -12.58
C ALA A 146 5.20 -3.78 -11.64
N ILE A 147 3.94 -4.26 -11.69
CA ILE A 147 3.47 -5.45 -10.96
C ILE A 147 4.29 -6.67 -11.36
N ARG A 148 4.55 -6.84 -12.67
CA ARG A 148 5.36 -7.96 -13.18
C ARG A 148 6.82 -7.88 -12.72
N ALA A 149 7.44 -6.70 -12.77
CA ALA A 149 8.79 -6.51 -12.27
C ALA A 149 8.88 -6.84 -10.78
N ALA A 150 7.93 -6.38 -9.97
CA ALA A 150 7.83 -6.71 -8.54
C ALA A 150 7.62 -8.22 -8.29
N LEU A 151 6.72 -8.89 -9.03
CA LEU A 151 6.52 -10.35 -8.95
C LEU A 151 7.84 -11.11 -9.15
N VAL A 152 8.68 -10.68 -10.09
CA VAL A 152 9.93 -11.35 -10.46
C VAL A 152 11.11 -10.95 -9.56
N ALA A 153 11.12 -9.71 -9.04
CA ALA A 153 12.14 -9.23 -8.10
C ALA A 153 11.93 -9.75 -6.67
N HIS A 154 10.68 -10.08 -6.29
CA HIS A 154 10.30 -10.52 -4.95
C HIS A 154 9.76 -11.97 -4.95
N PRO A 155 10.60 -12.99 -5.20
CA PRO A 155 10.21 -14.40 -5.15
C PRO A 155 9.80 -14.85 -3.73
N GLU A 156 10.17 -14.11 -2.69
CA GLU A 156 9.73 -14.28 -1.30
C GLU A 156 8.31 -13.75 -1.03
N ALA A 157 7.85 -12.76 -1.79
CA ALA A 157 6.52 -12.19 -1.61
C ALA A 157 5.45 -13.23 -1.99
N GLU A 158 4.54 -13.52 -1.07
CA GLU A 158 3.32 -14.26 -1.40
C GLU A 158 2.28 -13.34 -2.07
N TRP A 159 2.53 -12.03 -2.04
CA TRP A 159 1.59 -10.97 -2.37
C TRP A 159 2.22 -9.77 -3.04
N ILE A 160 1.73 -9.45 -4.24
CA ILE A 160 1.91 -8.14 -4.87
C ILE A 160 0.53 -7.46 -4.88
N TRP A 161 0.37 -6.38 -4.11
CA TRP A 161 -0.87 -5.59 -4.06
C TRP A 161 -0.65 -4.25 -4.74
N TRP A 162 -1.27 -4.04 -5.91
CA TRP A 162 -1.25 -2.74 -6.57
C TRP A 162 -2.24 -1.77 -5.92
N LEU A 163 -1.82 -0.52 -5.73
CA LEU A 163 -2.67 0.60 -5.33
C LEU A 163 -2.38 1.82 -6.21
N ASP A 164 -3.41 2.41 -6.83
CA ASP A 164 -3.28 3.61 -7.67
C ASP A 164 -2.87 4.85 -6.84
N GLU A 165 -2.28 5.86 -7.48
CA GLU A 165 -1.65 7.02 -6.80
C GLU A 165 -2.63 7.84 -5.94
N ASP A 166 -3.90 7.89 -6.31
CA ASP A 166 -4.99 8.61 -5.65
C ASP A 166 -5.90 7.70 -4.79
N THR A 167 -5.36 6.58 -4.31
CA THR A 167 -5.92 5.80 -3.20
C THR A 167 -5.38 6.24 -1.84
N VAL A 168 -6.25 6.23 -0.83
CA VAL A 168 -5.92 6.41 0.60
C VAL A 168 -6.44 5.19 1.36
N ILE A 169 -5.57 4.51 2.10
CA ILE A 169 -5.98 3.47 3.05
C ILE A 169 -6.57 4.18 4.27
N THR A 170 -7.86 3.95 4.55
CA THR A 170 -8.67 4.69 5.53
C THR A 170 -9.08 3.85 6.75
N ASP A 171 -8.93 2.52 6.72
CA ASP A 171 -8.80 1.73 7.95
C ASP A 171 -7.35 1.25 8.06
N MET A 172 -6.63 1.80 9.05
CA MET A 172 -5.21 1.48 9.28
C MET A 172 -5.03 0.18 10.11
N GLU A 173 -6.10 -0.41 10.63
CA GLU A 173 -6.07 -1.59 11.50
C GLU A 173 -6.46 -2.88 10.76
N TYR A 174 -7.26 -2.79 9.69
CA TYR A 174 -7.72 -3.92 8.89
C TYR A 174 -6.59 -4.59 8.08
N LYS A 175 -6.71 -5.90 7.83
CA LYS A 175 -5.83 -6.71 6.95
C LYS A 175 -6.67 -7.52 5.96
N ILE A 176 -6.26 -7.56 4.68
CA ILE A 176 -6.88 -8.43 3.67
C ILE A 176 -6.42 -9.89 3.82
N PRO A 177 -7.35 -10.88 3.80
CA PRO A 177 -7.01 -12.31 3.66
C PRO A 177 -6.84 -12.71 2.18
N PHE A 178 -5.59 -12.71 1.69
CA PHE A 178 -5.26 -12.88 0.26
C PHE A 178 -4.83 -14.33 -0.17
N TYR A 179 -5.06 -14.78 -1.43
CA TYR A 179 -4.59 -16.08 -2.01
C TYR A 179 -4.19 -16.03 -3.53
N LYS A 180 -2.99 -16.32 -4.12
CA LYS A 180 -1.53 -16.46 -3.76
C LYS A 180 -0.62 -16.14 -4.98
N ASN A 181 0.58 -15.54 -4.81
CA ASN A 181 1.60 -15.35 -5.89
C ASN A 181 2.01 -16.70 -6.54
N CYS A 182 1.69 -16.87 -7.82
CA CYS A 182 2.02 -18.10 -8.55
C CYS A 182 2.08 -17.87 -10.08
N GLN A 183 2.44 -18.91 -10.84
CA GLN A 183 2.44 -18.94 -12.31
C GLN A 183 1.17 -18.30 -12.92
N TRP A 184 -0.01 -18.63 -12.38
CA TRP A 184 -1.29 -18.09 -12.83
C TRP A 184 -1.33 -16.56 -12.83
N SER A 185 -0.66 -15.90 -11.87
CA SER A 185 -0.57 -14.44 -11.79
C SER A 185 0.22 -13.84 -12.96
N LEU A 186 1.28 -14.52 -13.41
CA LEU A 186 2.04 -14.11 -14.59
C LEU A 186 1.28 -14.41 -15.89
N ASP A 187 0.63 -15.58 -15.98
CA ASP A 187 -0.21 -15.95 -17.13
C ASP A 187 -1.33 -14.92 -17.32
N PHE A 188 -2.04 -14.58 -16.23
CA PHE A 188 -3.07 -13.55 -16.17
C PHE A 188 -2.56 -12.18 -16.62
N LEU A 189 -1.38 -11.74 -16.14
CA LEU A 189 -0.77 -10.48 -16.57
C LEU A 189 -0.42 -10.47 -18.06
N ASN A 190 0.02 -11.60 -18.63
CA ASN A 190 0.27 -11.71 -20.06
C ASN A 190 -1.05 -11.62 -20.86
N THR A 191 -2.12 -12.29 -20.42
CA THR A 191 -3.46 -12.20 -21.05
C THR A 191 -4.03 -10.79 -20.96
N TRP A 192 -3.90 -10.12 -19.82
CA TRP A 192 -4.39 -8.75 -19.64
C TRP A 192 -3.59 -7.75 -20.49
N ALA A 193 -2.27 -7.93 -20.61
CA ALA A 193 -1.41 -7.09 -21.46
C ALA A 193 -1.68 -7.24 -22.97
N ASP A 194 -2.20 -8.38 -23.44
CA ASP A 194 -2.63 -8.54 -24.84
C ASP A 194 -3.79 -7.60 -25.21
N MET A 195 -4.57 -7.16 -24.22
CA MET A 195 -5.66 -6.20 -24.41
C MET A 195 -5.19 -4.74 -24.41
N GLY A 196 -3.90 -4.49 -24.14
CA GLY A 196 -3.31 -3.16 -24.01
C GLY A 196 -2.52 -2.67 -25.25
N PRO A 197 -2.07 -1.39 -25.26
CA PRO A 197 -1.52 -0.71 -26.45
C PRO A 197 -0.24 -1.31 -27.02
N ARG A 198 0.41 -2.23 -26.28
CA ARG A 198 1.58 -2.95 -26.73
C ARG A 198 1.26 -4.09 -27.73
N SER A 199 0.05 -4.64 -27.71
CA SER A 199 -0.29 -5.83 -28.51
C SER A 199 -0.58 -5.51 -29.97
N LEU A 200 -0.23 -6.47 -30.85
CA LEU A 200 -0.68 -6.50 -32.25
C LEU A 200 -2.21 -6.65 -32.36
N HIS A 201 -2.88 -7.07 -31.30
CA HIS A 201 -4.34 -7.22 -31.24
C HIS A 201 -5.07 -5.98 -30.70
N PHE A 202 -4.36 -4.88 -30.39
CA PHE A 202 -4.96 -3.73 -29.71
C PHE A 202 -6.13 -3.10 -30.48
N ASP A 203 -6.08 -3.00 -31.81
CA ASP A 203 -7.20 -2.50 -32.63
C ASP A 203 -8.45 -3.40 -32.58
N LYS A 204 -8.26 -4.71 -32.41
CA LYS A 204 -9.36 -5.68 -32.22
C LYS A 204 -9.97 -5.50 -30.83
N TRP A 205 -9.13 -5.43 -29.79
CA TRP A 205 -9.59 -5.25 -28.42
C TRP A 205 -10.24 -3.89 -28.19
N THR A 206 -9.73 -2.83 -28.82
CA THR A 206 -10.34 -1.48 -28.83
C THR A 206 -11.79 -1.53 -29.31
N LYS A 207 -12.07 -2.22 -30.42
CA LYS A 207 -13.42 -2.36 -30.97
C LYS A 207 -14.32 -3.15 -30.02
N ILE A 208 -13.87 -4.33 -29.58
CA ILE A 208 -14.63 -5.20 -28.66
C ILE A 208 -14.98 -4.48 -27.35
N LEU A 209 -14.01 -3.82 -26.71
CA LEU A 209 -14.23 -3.11 -25.45
C LEU A 209 -15.15 -1.89 -25.62
N PHE A 210 -15.03 -1.16 -26.73
CA PHE A 210 -15.93 -0.06 -27.04
C PHE A 210 -17.35 -0.55 -27.41
N GLU A 211 -17.48 -1.72 -28.03
CA GLU A 211 -18.77 -2.34 -28.34
C GLU A 211 -19.48 -2.86 -27.08
N ASP A 212 -18.79 -3.57 -26.18
CA ASP A 212 -19.39 -4.09 -24.93
C ASP A 212 -19.64 -2.97 -23.89
N PHE A 213 -18.65 -2.09 -23.63
CA PHE A 213 -18.70 -1.14 -22.49
C PHE A 213 -19.02 0.32 -22.87
N LYS A 214 -19.09 0.64 -24.17
CA LYS A 214 -19.21 2.03 -24.68
C LYS A 214 -18.12 2.98 -24.16
N HIS A 215 -16.96 2.42 -23.83
CA HIS A 215 -15.82 3.13 -23.24
C HIS A 215 -14.50 2.65 -23.85
N GLY A 216 -13.43 3.44 -23.73
CA GLY A 216 -12.14 3.12 -24.32
C GLY A 216 -11.44 1.89 -23.67
N PRO A 217 -10.42 1.33 -24.35
CA PRO A 217 -9.62 0.19 -23.88
C PRO A 217 -8.65 0.61 -22.75
N THR A 218 -9.15 0.66 -21.53
CA THR A 218 -8.35 0.85 -20.31
C THR A 218 -7.98 -0.49 -19.71
N ASP A 219 -7.01 -0.50 -18.81
CA ASP A 219 -6.71 -1.65 -17.95
C ASP A 219 -7.97 -2.12 -17.22
N GLN A 220 -8.81 -1.20 -16.73
CA GLN A 220 -10.08 -1.50 -16.06
C GLN A 220 -11.15 -2.12 -16.99
N THR A 221 -11.36 -1.62 -18.22
CA THR A 221 -12.37 -2.22 -19.12
C THR A 221 -11.92 -3.57 -19.67
N ALA A 222 -10.62 -3.75 -19.92
CA ALA A 222 -10.04 -5.05 -20.23
C ALA A 222 -10.21 -6.05 -19.07
N LEU A 223 -9.98 -5.61 -17.82
CA LEU A 223 -10.18 -6.45 -16.64
C LEU A 223 -11.66 -6.84 -16.44
N ALA A 224 -12.58 -5.90 -16.64
CA ALA A 224 -14.02 -6.15 -16.59
C ALA A 224 -14.48 -7.14 -17.68
N TYR A 225 -13.90 -7.07 -18.88
CA TYR A 225 -14.15 -8.04 -19.94
C TYR A 225 -13.70 -9.45 -19.56
N LEU A 226 -12.49 -9.59 -19.01
CA LEU A 226 -11.99 -10.89 -18.52
C LEU A 226 -12.86 -11.43 -17.38
N LEU A 227 -13.18 -10.61 -16.38
CA LEU A 227 -14.08 -10.98 -15.28
C LEU A 227 -15.48 -11.42 -15.76
N TRP A 228 -16.00 -10.82 -16.84
CA TRP A 228 -17.33 -11.15 -17.35
C TRP A 228 -17.35 -12.33 -18.32
N LYS A 229 -16.52 -12.30 -19.39
CA LYS A 229 -16.56 -13.32 -20.46
C LYS A 229 -15.78 -14.58 -20.09
N GLU A 230 -14.65 -14.44 -19.38
CA GLU A 230 -13.74 -15.55 -19.01
C GLU A 230 -14.01 -16.14 -17.61
N HIS A 231 -15.14 -15.78 -16.96
CA HIS A 231 -15.47 -16.24 -15.59
C HIS A 231 -15.42 -17.78 -15.42
N ASN A 232 -15.81 -18.54 -16.45
CA ASN A 232 -15.81 -20.01 -16.43
C ASN A 232 -14.49 -20.66 -16.89
N SER A 233 -13.52 -19.89 -17.39
CA SER A 233 -12.25 -20.44 -17.89
C SER A 233 -11.23 -20.64 -16.76
N TRP A 234 -9.99 -21.02 -17.12
CA TRP A 234 -8.90 -21.19 -16.15
C TRP A 234 -8.53 -19.88 -15.43
N LEU A 235 -8.87 -18.75 -16.05
CA LEU A 235 -8.61 -17.40 -15.57
C LEU A 235 -9.64 -17.02 -14.51
N GLY A 236 -10.92 -16.91 -14.88
CA GLY A 236 -12.00 -16.52 -13.97
C GLY A 236 -12.15 -17.40 -12.73
N LYS A 237 -11.90 -18.71 -12.84
CA LYS A 237 -11.99 -19.67 -11.72
C LYS A 237 -11.05 -19.41 -10.53
N LYS A 238 -10.11 -18.46 -10.62
CA LYS A 238 -9.26 -18.02 -9.50
C LYS A 238 -9.45 -16.56 -9.11
N MET A 239 -10.32 -15.82 -9.80
CA MET A 239 -10.58 -14.41 -9.49
C MET A 239 -11.68 -14.31 -8.44
N LEU A 240 -11.33 -13.74 -7.28
CA LEU A 240 -12.31 -13.37 -6.26
C LEU A 240 -12.80 -11.94 -6.54
N ILE A 241 -14.09 -11.77 -6.81
CA ILE A 241 -14.74 -10.46 -6.77
C ILE A 241 -15.13 -10.21 -5.31
N GLU A 242 -14.41 -9.34 -4.63
CA GLU A 242 -14.70 -8.98 -3.24
C GLU A 242 -15.72 -7.85 -3.17
N THR A 243 -16.70 -7.99 -2.28
CA THR A 243 -17.81 -7.05 -2.07
C THR A 243 -18.15 -6.84 -0.59
N ARG A 244 -17.47 -7.56 0.32
CA ARG A 244 -17.77 -7.57 1.77
C ARG A 244 -17.09 -6.45 2.55
N TYR A 245 -16.22 -5.68 1.90
CA TYR A 245 -15.56 -4.48 2.43
C TYR A 245 -15.03 -3.64 1.26
N TYR A 246 -14.75 -2.37 1.53
CA TYR A 246 -14.19 -1.44 0.55
C TYR A 246 -12.71 -1.71 0.26
N ILE A 247 -12.42 -2.78 -0.50
CA ILE A 247 -11.08 -3.02 -1.07
C ILE A 247 -10.68 -1.93 -2.07
N GLU A 248 -11.67 -1.36 -2.77
CA GLU A 248 -11.58 -0.17 -3.62
C GLU A 248 -12.86 0.66 -3.45
N GLY A 249 -12.88 1.54 -2.44
CA GLY A 249 -14.07 2.32 -2.08
C GLY A 249 -14.16 3.66 -2.80
N TYR A 250 -15.28 3.91 -3.50
CA TYR A 250 -15.49 5.17 -4.22
C TYR A 250 -15.74 6.34 -3.26
N TRP A 251 -14.90 7.36 -3.32
CA TRP A 251 -14.91 8.48 -2.36
C TRP A 251 -16.25 9.20 -2.19
N ILE A 252 -17.09 9.29 -3.22
CA ILE A 252 -18.40 9.97 -3.12
C ILE A 252 -19.33 9.29 -2.11
N ASP A 253 -19.25 7.96 -2.00
CA ASP A 253 -20.08 7.18 -1.07
C ASP A 253 -19.51 7.12 0.36
N ILE A 254 -18.31 7.67 0.57
CA ILE A 254 -17.51 7.54 1.79
C ILE A 254 -17.30 8.88 2.51
N ILE A 255 -16.97 9.95 1.78
CA ILE A 255 -16.28 11.10 2.40
C ILE A 255 -17.14 11.89 3.40
N ASP A 256 -18.45 11.86 3.24
CA ASP A 256 -19.38 12.52 4.16
C ASP A 256 -19.85 11.60 5.31
N THR A 257 -19.55 10.29 5.28
CA THR A 257 -19.79 9.38 6.42
C THR A 257 -18.65 9.44 7.46
N LEU A 258 -17.42 9.78 7.05
CA LEU A 258 -16.21 9.73 7.88
C LEU A 258 -16.32 10.45 9.23
N MET A 259 -17.12 11.51 9.35
CA MET A 259 -17.31 12.23 10.62
C MET A 259 -18.14 11.40 11.62
N ASN A 260 -19.31 10.90 11.21
CA ASN A 260 -20.13 9.96 12.00
C ASN A 260 -19.37 8.66 12.33
N ILE A 261 -18.50 8.17 11.43
CA ILE A 261 -17.61 7.04 11.72
C ILE A 261 -16.60 7.40 12.82
N THR A 262 -16.00 8.60 12.78
CA THR A 262 -15.08 9.08 13.81
C THR A 262 -15.77 9.16 15.18
N GLU A 263 -17.00 9.69 15.21
CA GLU A 263 -17.81 9.84 16.42
C GLU A 263 -18.17 8.49 17.04
N ARG A 264 -18.66 7.52 16.25
CA ARG A 264 -19.03 6.18 16.74
C ARG A 264 -17.83 5.38 17.25
N TYR A 265 -16.67 5.48 16.60
CA TYR A 265 -15.45 4.84 17.12
C TYR A 265 -14.97 5.51 18.43
N LEU A 266 -15.18 6.81 18.61
CA LEU A 266 -14.93 7.51 19.87
C LEU A 266 -15.92 7.11 20.98
N GLU A 267 -17.19 6.84 20.65
CA GLU A 267 -18.19 6.31 21.60
C GLU A 267 -17.80 4.91 22.10
N ILE A 268 -17.43 4.01 21.18
CA ILE A 268 -16.89 2.69 21.49
C ILE A 268 -15.69 2.79 22.45
N GLU A 269 -14.74 3.69 22.17
CA GLU A 269 -13.56 3.91 23.03
C GLU A 269 -13.90 4.49 24.40
N LYS A 270 -14.89 5.39 24.51
CA LYS A 270 -15.37 5.89 25.82
C LYS A 270 -15.86 4.74 26.70
N MET A 271 -16.69 3.85 26.14
CA MET A 271 -17.23 2.68 26.84
C MET A 271 -16.13 1.65 27.17
N GLU A 272 -15.30 1.29 26.19
CA GLU A 272 -14.26 0.27 26.35
C GLU A 272 -12.91 0.87 26.75
N GLY A 273 -12.71 1.03 28.06
CA GLY A 273 -11.47 1.59 28.63
C GLY A 273 -10.18 0.88 28.21
N MET A 274 -10.25 -0.39 27.79
CA MET A 274 -9.12 -1.10 27.19
C MET A 274 -8.67 -0.50 25.85
N LEU A 275 -9.59 0.00 25.03
CA LEU A 275 -9.28 0.61 23.72
C LEU A 275 -8.69 2.02 23.85
N ARG A 276 -8.98 2.75 24.92
CA ARG A 276 -8.36 4.05 25.23
C ARG A 276 -6.92 3.95 25.73
N ARG A 277 -6.43 2.76 26.08
CA ARG A 277 -5.09 2.59 26.64
C ARG A 277 -4.00 2.95 25.63
N ARG A 278 -3.20 3.98 25.94
CA ARG A 278 -1.96 4.32 25.22
C ARG A 278 -1.06 3.07 25.11
N HIS A 279 -0.60 2.76 23.91
CA HIS A 279 0.18 1.57 23.59
C HIS A 279 1.23 1.86 22.50
N ALA A 280 2.25 1.00 22.39
CA ALA A 280 3.24 1.10 21.33
C ALA A 280 2.64 0.64 19.98
N GLU A 281 2.98 1.34 18.90
CA GLU A 281 2.45 1.08 17.55
C GLU A 281 2.53 -0.40 17.12
N LYS A 282 3.60 -1.12 17.46
CA LYS A 282 3.73 -2.54 17.08
C LYS A 282 2.87 -3.52 17.90
N VAL A 283 1.91 -3.04 18.70
CA VAL A 283 0.78 -3.84 19.19
C VAL A 283 -0.59 -3.33 18.73
N SER A 284 -0.67 -2.27 17.91
CA SER A 284 -1.95 -1.70 17.45
C SER A 284 -2.81 -2.69 16.63
N GLU A 285 -2.19 -3.65 15.92
CA GLU A 285 -2.91 -4.76 15.27
C GLU A 285 -3.87 -5.51 16.23
N ARG A 286 -3.50 -5.63 17.52
CA ARG A 286 -4.34 -6.29 18.53
C ARG A 286 -5.57 -5.46 18.90
N TYR A 287 -5.51 -4.13 18.73
CA TYR A 287 -6.63 -3.23 19.06
C TYR A 287 -7.72 -3.29 17.97
N GLY A 288 -7.36 -3.54 16.71
CA GLY A 288 -8.32 -3.90 15.67
C GLY A 288 -9.11 -5.17 16.03
N VAL A 289 -8.40 -6.24 16.42
CA VAL A 289 -9.04 -7.50 16.87
C VAL A 289 -9.94 -7.30 18.10
N LEU A 290 -9.59 -6.40 19.02
CA LEU A 290 -10.44 -6.03 20.16
C LEU A 290 -11.68 -5.22 19.78
N ARG A 291 -11.69 -4.51 18.63
CA ARG A 291 -12.87 -3.78 18.13
C ARG A 291 -13.86 -4.68 17.39
N GLU A 292 -13.41 -5.76 16.73
CA GLU A 292 -14.28 -6.63 15.92
C GLU A 292 -15.59 -7.09 16.62
N PRO A 293 -15.60 -7.50 17.92
CA PRO A 293 -16.84 -7.90 18.59
C PRO A 293 -17.89 -6.79 18.72
N LEU A 294 -17.47 -5.53 18.62
CA LEU A 294 -18.25 -4.30 18.78
C LEU A 294 -18.67 -3.71 17.42
N LEU A 295 -18.06 -4.17 16.32
CA LEU A 295 -18.31 -3.75 14.93
C LEU A 295 -19.22 -4.73 14.18
N LYS A 296 -19.92 -5.64 14.87
CA LYS A 296 -20.82 -6.63 14.26
C LYS A 296 -21.97 -5.98 13.49
N ASP A 297 -22.64 -5.02 14.11
CA ASP A 297 -23.77 -4.28 13.56
C ASP A 297 -23.31 -2.99 12.86
N ALA A 298 -22.04 -2.93 12.45
CA ALA A 298 -21.45 -1.77 11.78
C ALA A 298 -21.70 -1.73 10.27
N GLY A 299 -22.01 -2.88 9.66
CA GLY A 299 -22.06 -3.06 8.21
C GLY A 299 -20.67 -2.98 7.55
N ASN A 300 -20.62 -3.15 6.23
CA ASN A 300 -19.48 -2.79 5.38
C ASN A 300 -19.92 -2.15 4.03
N GLU A 301 -21.23 -2.15 3.78
CA GLU A 301 -21.91 -1.68 2.58
C GLU A 301 -22.16 -0.16 2.59
N ARG A 302 -22.77 0.36 1.52
CA ARG A 302 -23.10 1.79 1.40
C ARG A 302 -24.09 2.21 2.49
N GLY A 303 -23.68 3.16 3.35
CA GLY A 303 -24.45 3.61 4.51
C GLY A 303 -24.10 2.89 5.82
N SER A 304 -23.17 1.94 5.79
CA SER A 304 -22.52 1.40 6.99
C SER A 304 -21.75 2.48 7.77
N TRP A 305 -21.42 2.18 9.03
CA TRP A 305 -20.61 3.06 9.89
C TRP A 305 -19.26 2.44 10.31
N ARG A 306 -18.93 1.25 9.77
CA ARG A 306 -17.57 0.69 9.83
C ARG A 306 -16.61 1.54 9.00
N ARG A 307 -15.34 1.59 9.39
CA ARG A 307 -14.30 2.28 8.59
C ARG A 307 -14.22 1.65 7.18
N PRO A 308 -14.26 2.44 6.09
CA PRO A 308 -13.95 1.94 4.76
C PRO A 308 -12.45 1.67 4.67
N PHE A 309 -12.06 0.49 4.17
CA PHE A 309 -10.67 0.07 4.17
C PHE A 309 -9.79 0.91 3.22
N VAL A 310 -10.17 1.03 1.94
CA VAL A 310 -9.56 1.94 0.96
C VAL A 310 -10.59 2.94 0.45
N THR A 311 -10.19 4.21 0.40
CA THR A 311 -10.90 5.30 -0.29
C THR A 311 -10.11 5.72 -1.53
N HIS A 312 -10.65 5.42 -2.71
CA HIS A 312 -10.10 5.75 -4.03
C HIS A 312 -10.77 7.01 -4.57
N PHE A 313 -9.99 7.91 -5.15
CA PHE A 313 -10.45 9.19 -5.72
C PHE A 313 -10.48 9.24 -7.27
N PRO A 314 -11.05 8.24 -7.99
CA PRO A 314 -10.90 8.18 -9.44
C PRO A 314 -11.55 9.40 -10.11
N GLY A 315 -10.85 9.97 -11.08
CA GLY A 315 -11.22 11.22 -11.74
C GLY A 315 -10.79 12.50 -10.99
N CYS A 316 -10.28 12.41 -9.76
CA CYS A 316 -9.58 13.52 -9.11
C CYS A 316 -8.12 13.62 -9.55
N GLN A 317 -7.41 12.47 -9.62
CA GLN A 317 -6.13 12.30 -10.33
C GLN A 317 -5.17 13.49 -10.13
N PRO A 318 -4.60 13.65 -8.92
CA PRO A 318 -4.05 14.92 -8.44
C PRO A 318 -2.88 15.45 -9.28
N CYS A 319 -2.18 14.58 -10.01
CA CYS A 319 -1.08 14.95 -10.86
C CYS A 319 -1.49 15.46 -12.26
N ILE A 320 -2.72 15.15 -12.70
CA ILE A 320 -3.20 15.38 -14.07
C ILE A 320 -3.61 16.84 -14.32
N GLY A 321 -3.30 17.29 -15.54
CA GLY A 321 -3.52 18.66 -16.01
C GLY A 321 -4.97 19.12 -16.13
N LYS A 322 -5.14 20.44 -16.25
CA LYS A 322 -6.48 21.07 -16.31
C LYS A 322 -7.31 20.61 -17.51
N ARG A 323 -6.66 20.14 -18.59
CA ARG A 323 -7.28 19.74 -19.87
C ARG A 323 -7.76 18.28 -19.90
N THR A 324 -7.23 17.43 -19.00
CA THR A 324 -7.39 15.98 -19.02
C THR A 324 -8.05 15.41 -17.76
N ARG A 325 -8.15 16.22 -16.68
CA ARG A 325 -8.96 15.93 -15.49
C ARG A 325 -10.46 15.85 -15.82
N ASN A 326 -11.18 14.96 -15.13
CA ASN A 326 -12.63 14.78 -15.26
C ASN A 326 -13.39 16.11 -14.99
N PRO A 327 -14.25 16.59 -15.91
CA PRO A 327 -14.97 17.86 -15.73
C PRO A 327 -16.02 17.82 -14.61
N SER A 328 -16.50 16.64 -14.21
CA SER A 328 -17.51 16.47 -13.16
C SER A 328 -17.01 16.85 -11.75
N PHE A 329 -15.70 16.97 -11.54
CA PHE A 329 -15.12 17.23 -10.21
C PHE A 329 -14.26 18.49 -10.19
N THR A 330 -14.54 19.40 -9.25
CA THR A 330 -13.72 20.60 -9.06
C THR A 330 -12.40 20.24 -8.37
N LEU A 331 -11.32 20.92 -8.78
CA LEU A 331 -9.99 20.72 -8.17
C LEU A 331 -10.01 21.01 -6.66
N GLU A 332 -10.83 21.97 -6.22
CA GLU A 332 -11.03 22.26 -4.80
C GLU A 332 -11.83 21.17 -4.08
N GLY A 333 -12.89 20.65 -4.69
CA GLY A 333 -13.67 19.54 -4.14
C GLY A 333 -12.78 18.32 -3.88
N CYS A 334 -12.07 17.86 -4.90
CA CYS A 334 -11.09 16.77 -4.79
C CYS A 334 -10.02 17.01 -3.72
N ARG A 335 -9.44 18.22 -3.65
CA ARG A 335 -8.46 18.56 -2.59
C ARG A 335 -9.10 18.47 -1.21
N ASN A 336 -10.29 19.04 -1.02
CA ASN A 336 -10.96 19.05 0.28
C ASN A 336 -11.39 17.64 0.72
N THR A 337 -11.81 16.78 -0.21
CA THR A 337 -12.18 15.39 0.09
C THR A 337 -10.98 14.49 0.32
N MET A 338 -9.90 14.61 -0.48
CA MET A 338 -8.64 13.91 -0.20
C MET A 338 -8.05 14.31 1.16
N ASN A 339 -8.14 15.59 1.55
CA ASN A 339 -7.73 16.02 2.89
C ASN A 339 -8.53 15.33 4.00
N LYS A 340 -9.87 15.24 3.88
CA LYS A 340 -10.71 14.51 4.86
C LYS A 340 -10.23 13.06 5.05
N ALA A 341 -10.05 12.30 3.96
CA ALA A 341 -9.59 10.91 4.04
C ALA A 341 -8.17 10.76 4.60
N LEU A 342 -7.22 11.58 4.12
CA LEU A 342 -5.84 11.56 4.59
C LEU A 342 -5.76 11.87 6.09
N ASN A 343 -6.50 12.86 6.58
CA ASN A 343 -6.51 13.22 8.00
C ASN A 343 -7.24 12.17 8.86
N PHE A 344 -8.30 11.53 8.33
CA PHE A 344 -9.00 10.42 8.98
C PHE A 344 -8.11 9.18 9.16
N ALA A 345 -7.27 8.87 8.17
CA ALA A 345 -6.25 7.83 8.27
C ALA A 345 -5.09 8.23 9.20
N ASP A 346 -4.56 9.45 9.04
CA ASP A 346 -3.45 9.98 9.84
C ASP A 346 -3.80 10.05 11.33
N ASN A 347 -5.06 10.35 11.68
CA ASN A 347 -5.56 10.27 13.05
C ASN A 347 -5.40 8.89 13.69
N GLN A 348 -5.47 7.80 12.93
CA GLN A 348 -5.27 6.44 13.45
C GLN A 348 -3.79 6.17 13.76
N VAL A 349 -2.88 6.79 12.99
CA VAL A 349 -1.41 6.72 13.22
C VAL A 349 -0.99 7.63 14.38
N LEU A 350 -1.35 8.91 14.34
CA LEU A 350 -0.94 9.94 15.30
C LEU A 350 -1.37 9.64 16.75
N ARG A 351 -2.46 8.91 16.95
CA ARG A 351 -2.92 8.45 18.27
C ARG A 351 -1.87 7.63 19.02
N ASN A 352 -1.06 6.82 18.32
CA ASN A 352 0.04 6.06 18.92
C ASN A 352 1.17 6.97 19.46
N TYR A 353 1.23 8.21 18.98
CA TYR A 353 2.19 9.25 19.38
C TYR A 353 1.59 10.26 20.36
N GLY A 354 0.31 10.09 20.72
CA GLY A 354 -0.41 10.99 21.62
C GLY A 354 -0.98 12.25 20.93
N PHE A 355 -1.12 12.29 19.61
CA PHE A 355 -1.64 13.45 18.87
C PHE A 355 -2.93 13.14 18.09
N VAL A 356 -3.67 14.18 17.72
CA VAL A 356 -4.85 14.08 16.84
C VAL A 356 -5.07 15.39 16.07
N HIS A 357 -5.55 15.32 14.82
CA HIS A 357 -6.03 16.48 14.08
C HIS A 357 -7.35 16.99 14.71
N PRO A 358 -7.48 18.29 15.05
CA PRO A 358 -8.66 18.85 15.75
C PRO A 358 -9.99 18.61 15.02
N SER A 359 -9.92 18.44 13.70
CA SER A 359 -10.98 17.89 12.87
C SER A 359 -10.37 17.23 11.63
N VAL A 360 -11.12 16.40 10.92
CA VAL A 360 -10.69 15.84 9.62
C VAL A 360 -10.46 16.91 8.53
N ILE A 361 -10.81 18.17 8.78
CA ILE A 361 -10.62 19.31 7.85
C ILE A 361 -9.39 20.17 8.23
N ALA A 362 -8.78 19.95 9.40
CA ALA A 362 -7.58 20.66 9.84
C ALA A 362 -6.38 20.41 8.89
N LYS A 363 -5.51 21.42 8.70
CA LYS A 363 -4.48 21.40 7.64
C LYS A 363 -3.03 21.30 8.13
N SER A 364 -2.78 21.51 9.41
CA SER A 364 -1.41 21.66 9.95
C SER A 364 -1.29 21.59 11.47
N LEU A 365 -2.34 21.99 12.20
CA LEU A 365 -2.39 21.87 13.65
C LEU A 365 -2.84 20.46 14.05
N VAL A 366 -2.13 19.88 15.02
CA VAL A 366 -2.55 18.70 15.79
C VAL A 366 -2.59 19.11 17.26
N ASP A 367 -3.61 18.66 17.98
CA ASP A 367 -3.72 18.86 19.42
C ASP A 367 -3.01 17.71 20.15
N ASP A 368 -2.45 17.99 21.34
CA ASP A 368 -2.06 16.94 22.29
C ASP A 368 -3.33 16.20 22.70
N ASN A 369 -3.37 14.90 22.39
CA ASN A 369 -4.53 14.07 22.65
C ASN A 369 -4.55 13.68 24.13
N ALA A 370 -5.16 14.56 24.91
CA ALA A 370 -5.48 14.42 26.33
C ALA A 370 -6.57 13.35 26.56
N PHE A 371 -6.26 12.10 26.16
CA PHE A 371 -7.06 10.88 26.33
C PHE A 371 -7.64 10.71 27.76
N ASP A 372 -7.00 11.31 28.77
CA ASP A 372 -7.35 11.21 30.18
C ASP A 372 -8.24 12.37 30.72
N GLN A 373 -8.48 13.45 29.95
CA GLN A 373 -9.31 14.58 30.42
C GLN A 373 -10.81 14.28 30.44
N TYR A 374 -11.30 13.27 29.70
CA TYR A 374 -12.67 12.77 29.84
C TYR A 374 -12.82 11.76 30.99
N SER A 375 -12.29 12.13 32.16
CA SER A 375 -12.46 11.43 33.44
C SER A 375 -13.41 12.16 34.41
N GLY A 376 -14.26 13.05 33.88
CA GLY A 376 -15.18 13.86 34.69
C GLY A 376 -16.35 14.46 33.92
N LEU A 377 -17.38 13.64 33.66
CA LEU A 377 -18.81 13.99 33.70
C LEU A 377 -19.65 12.71 33.70
#